data_AF-A0A7R9DJ35-F1
#
_entry.id   AF-A0A7R9DJ35-F1
#
_cell.length_a   1.000
_cell.length_b   1.000
_cell.length_c   1.000
_cell.angle_alpha   90.00
_cell.angle_beta   90.00
_cell.angle_gamma   90.00
#
_symmetry.space_group_name_H-M   'P 1'
#
loop_
_entity.id
_entity.type
_entity.pdbx_description
1 polymer ?
#
loop_
_entity_poly.entity_id
_entity_poly.type
_entity_poly.pdbx_seq_one_letter_code
_entity_poly.pdbx_strand_id
1 'polypeptide(L)'
;MAERRIGCLLSGGLDSSLVAALTVQLAKEANLPYKIQTFAIGMEDSPDIVAARKVAAHIGSEHHEVFFTAEDVIQALDAVLYHLETADITTVRASVGMYLLSRYIKESTDSTVILSGEGADELAQGYIYFRDAPSPTDAHTESLRLLKDIYLYDGLRADRTTSAFRDDGVGGLVVWRGENITKRAQVHLDVKVLPEETRQPQGGVEKHLLRSAFSNTNLLPHDILWRHKEAF
;
A
#
# COMPACT_ATOMS: atom_id res chain seq x y z
N MET A 1 -0.96 22.01 -6.10
CA MET A 1 -1.64 21.60 -4.85
C MET A 1 -2.82 20.74 -5.26
N ALA A 2 -3.07 19.62 -4.59
CA ALA A 2 -4.34 18.92 -4.80
C ALA A 2 -5.46 19.81 -4.21
N GLU A 3 -6.44 20.18 -5.01
CA GLU A 3 -7.60 20.96 -4.54
C GLU A 3 -8.59 20.11 -3.72
N ARG A 4 -8.35 18.78 -3.64
CA ARG A 4 -9.21 17.81 -2.98
C ARG A 4 -8.51 17.17 -1.77
N ARG A 5 -9.30 16.69 -0.79
CA ARG A 5 -8.78 16.11 0.46
C ARG A 5 -7.99 14.82 0.20
N ILE A 6 -6.83 14.71 0.84
CA ILE A 6 -5.92 13.56 0.76
C ILE A 6 -6.15 12.62 1.96
N GLY A 7 -6.20 11.31 1.68
CA GLY A 7 -6.22 10.23 2.66
C GLY A 7 -5.22 9.11 2.30
N CYS A 8 -5.07 8.12 3.17
CA CYS A 8 -4.18 6.98 2.96
C CYS A 8 -4.84 5.66 3.35
N LEU A 9 -4.57 4.61 2.59
CA LEU A 9 -4.79 3.24 3.05
C LEU A 9 -3.71 2.89 4.09
N LEU A 10 -4.11 2.24 5.19
CA LEU A 10 -3.23 1.87 6.28
C LEU A 10 -3.56 0.47 6.77
N SER A 11 -2.77 -0.52 6.35
CA SER A 11 -2.93 -1.93 6.75
C SER A 11 -2.09 -2.32 7.98
N GLY A 12 -1.23 -1.42 8.46
CA GLY A 12 -0.23 -1.75 9.50
C GLY A 12 0.98 -2.53 8.98
N GLY A 13 1.01 -2.91 7.70
CA GLY A 13 2.20 -3.38 7.01
C GLY A 13 3.21 -2.25 6.78
N LEU A 14 4.47 -2.60 6.49
CA LEU A 14 5.57 -1.64 6.35
C LEU A 14 5.24 -0.51 5.36
N ASP A 15 4.74 -0.85 4.17
CA ASP A 15 4.67 0.09 3.04
C ASP A 15 3.56 1.12 3.23
N SER A 16 2.36 0.66 3.55
CA SER A 16 1.22 1.54 3.84
C SER A 16 1.49 2.41 5.07
N SER A 17 2.20 1.88 6.07
CA SER A 17 2.61 2.64 7.25
C SER A 17 3.61 3.75 6.90
N LEU A 18 4.64 3.47 6.11
CA LEU A 18 5.60 4.49 5.66
C LEU A 18 4.91 5.57 4.83
N VAL A 19 4.03 5.19 3.90
CA VAL A 19 3.26 6.15 3.09
C VAL A 19 2.39 7.03 3.97
N ALA A 20 1.63 6.46 4.90
CA ALA A 20 0.77 7.23 5.81
C ALA A 20 1.59 8.18 6.71
N ALA A 21 2.70 7.69 7.28
CA ALA A 21 3.56 8.49 8.15
C ALA A 21 4.22 9.67 7.42
N LEU A 22 4.78 9.42 6.23
CA LEU A 22 5.34 10.49 5.38
C LEU A 22 4.26 11.48 4.95
N THR A 23 3.07 11.00 4.59
CA THR A 23 1.97 11.88 4.18
C THR A 23 1.54 12.79 5.32
N VAL A 24 1.41 12.26 6.54
CA VAL A 24 1.10 13.06 7.73
C VAL A 24 2.19 14.09 8.02
N GLN A 25 3.46 13.69 7.93
CA GLN A 25 4.59 14.61 8.14
C GLN A 25 4.56 15.76 7.12
N LEU A 26 4.49 15.43 5.83
CA LEU A 26 4.47 16.41 4.74
C LEU A 26 3.22 17.30 4.77
N ALA A 27 2.07 16.76 5.19
CA ALA A 27 0.84 17.53 5.37
C ALA A 27 0.98 18.59 6.47
N LYS A 28 1.68 18.26 7.57
CA LYS A 28 2.01 19.20 8.64
C LYS A 28 2.96 20.29 8.14
N GLU A 29 4.02 19.90 7.43
CA GLU A 29 4.98 20.85 6.83
C GLU A 29 4.31 21.81 5.83
N ALA A 30 3.34 21.30 5.05
CA ALA A 30 2.56 22.08 4.10
C ALA A 30 1.41 22.88 4.74
N ASN A 31 1.18 22.77 6.06
CA ASN A 31 0.08 23.40 6.79
C ASN A 31 -1.30 23.13 6.17
N LEU A 32 -1.59 21.88 5.80
CA LEU A 32 -2.92 21.53 5.31
C LEU A 32 -3.99 21.79 6.38
N PRO A 33 -5.18 22.30 6.01
CA PRO A 33 -6.20 22.73 6.97
C PRO A 33 -6.99 21.56 7.59
N TYR A 34 -6.57 20.31 7.36
CA TYR A 34 -7.25 19.10 7.80
C TYR A 34 -6.24 18.03 8.23
N LYS A 35 -6.69 17.09 9.06
CA LYS A 35 -5.94 15.87 9.36
C LYS A 35 -6.06 14.88 8.21
N ILE A 36 -4.96 14.16 7.95
CA ILE A 36 -4.96 13.03 7.01
C ILE A 36 -5.84 11.93 7.59
N GLN A 37 -6.83 11.51 6.81
CA GLN A 37 -7.65 10.35 7.12
C GLN A 37 -6.91 9.08 6.70
N THR A 38 -6.92 8.08 7.57
CA THR A 38 -6.31 6.78 7.33
C THR A 38 -7.34 5.69 7.44
N PHE A 39 -7.30 4.72 6.52
CA PHE A 39 -8.35 3.72 6.36
C PHE A 39 -7.77 2.32 6.45
N ALA A 40 -8.26 1.54 7.40
CA ALA A 40 -7.95 0.11 7.55
C ALA A 40 -9.22 -0.71 7.33
N ILE A 41 -9.07 -1.91 6.76
CA ILE A 41 -10.18 -2.85 6.62
C ILE A 41 -9.74 -4.26 7.02
N GLY A 42 -10.60 -4.98 7.74
CA GLY A 42 -10.30 -6.33 8.22
C GLY A 42 -11.48 -6.96 8.93
N MET A 43 -11.32 -8.22 9.34
CA MET A 43 -12.18 -8.77 10.39
C MET A 43 -11.84 -8.10 11.72
N GLU A 44 -12.81 -8.07 12.64
CA GLU A 44 -12.60 -7.55 13.99
C GLU A 44 -11.40 -8.25 14.66
N ASP A 45 -10.55 -7.45 15.31
CA ASP A 45 -9.31 -7.88 15.97
C ASP A 45 -8.28 -8.60 15.08
N SER A 46 -8.34 -8.42 13.74
CA SER A 46 -7.29 -8.96 12.88
C SER A 46 -5.91 -8.34 13.19
N PRO A 47 -4.80 -9.08 12.96
CA PRO A 47 -3.44 -8.55 13.17
C PRO A 47 -3.14 -7.26 12.40
N ASP A 48 -3.79 -7.06 11.25
CA ASP A 48 -3.64 -5.87 10.42
C ASP A 48 -4.39 -4.67 11.03
N ILE A 49 -5.62 -4.86 11.52
CA ILE A 49 -6.36 -3.81 12.23
C ILE A 49 -5.58 -3.35 13.47
N VAL A 50 -5.07 -4.28 14.27
CA VAL A 50 -4.30 -3.95 15.49
C VAL A 50 -3.05 -3.14 15.15
N ALA A 51 -2.32 -3.52 14.10
CA ALA A 51 -1.13 -2.79 13.68
C ALA A 51 -1.46 -1.44 13.03
N ALA A 52 -2.50 -1.36 12.21
CA ALA A 52 -2.97 -0.11 11.61
C ALA A 52 -3.34 0.90 12.69
N ARG A 53 -4.09 0.48 13.71
CA ARG A 53 -4.45 1.27 14.89
C ARG A 53 -3.21 1.81 15.61
N LYS A 54 -2.20 0.95 15.80
CA LYS A 54 -0.93 1.34 16.44
C LYS A 54 -0.21 2.42 15.65
N VAL A 55 -0.11 2.26 14.33
CA VAL A 55 0.53 3.23 13.44
C VAL A 55 -0.24 4.54 13.42
N ALA A 56 -1.57 4.48 13.31
CA ALA A 56 -2.43 5.65 13.30
C ALA A 56 -2.30 6.48 14.58
N ALA A 57 -2.25 5.81 15.74
CA ALA A 57 -1.98 6.45 17.03
C ALA A 57 -0.60 7.12 17.09
N HIS A 58 0.43 6.47 16.53
CA HIS A 58 1.80 7.01 16.48
C HIS A 58 1.90 8.26 15.61
N ILE A 59 1.28 8.27 14.43
CA ILE A 59 1.38 9.38 13.47
C ILE A 59 0.36 10.50 13.76
N GLY A 60 -0.72 10.19 14.50
CA GLY A 60 -1.79 11.12 14.85
C GLY A 60 -2.75 11.41 13.70
N SER A 61 -3.05 10.41 12.88
CA SER A 61 -4.04 10.52 11.79
C SER A 61 -5.48 10.45 12.32
N GLU A 62 -6.44 10.87 11.49
CA GLU A 62 -7.86 10.59 11.71
C GLU A 62 -8.14 9.16 11.20
N HIS A 63 -8.20 8.18 12.11
CA HIS A 63 -8.24 6.76 11.74
C HIS A 63 -9.66 6.21 11.63
N HIS A 64 -9.89 5.46 10.57
CA HIS A 64 -11.15 4.79 10.27
C HIS A 64 -10.86 3.29 10.12
N GLU A 65 -11.47 2.49 11.00
CA GLU A 65 -11.42 1.03 10.94
C GLU A 65 -12.75 0.52 10.39
N VAL A 66 -12.68 -0.21 9.28
CA VAL A 66 -13.84 -0.80 8.61
C VAL A 66 -13.81 -2.29 8.83
N PHE A 67 -14.94 -2.85 9.29
CA PHE A 67 -15.07 -4.28 9.52
C PHE A 67 -15.93 -4.91 8.46
N PHE A 68 -15.58 -6.14 8.05
CA PHE A 68 -16.41 -6.95 7.18
C PHE A 68 -16.55 -8.37 7.73
N THR A 69 -17.64 -9.01 7.33
CA THR A 69 -17.97 -10.39 7.63
C THR A 69 -17.73 -11.28 6.40
N ALA A 70 -17.74 -12.60 6.59
CA ALA A 70 -17.70 -13.53 5.47
C ALA A 70 -18.90 -13.36 4.51
N GLU A 71 -20.05 -12.92 5.04
CA GLU A 71 -21.24 -12.65 4.23
C GLU A 71 -21.04 -11.42 3.33
N ASP A 72 -20.44 -10.34 3.85
CA ASP A 72 -20.09 -9.16 3.05
C ASP A 72 -19.16 -9.52 1.88
N VAL A 73 -18.23 -10.45 2.13
CA VAL A 73 -17.31 -10.97 1.10
C VAL A 73 -18.07 -11.69 -0.01
N ILE A 74 -19.00 -12.58 0.36
CA ILE A 74 -19.81 -13.35 -0.60
C ILE A 74 -20.68 -12.39 -1.43
N GLN A 75 -21.32 -11.41 -0.79
CA GLN A 75 -22.19 -10.45 -1.46
C GLN A 75 -21.45 -9.50 -2.39
N ALA A 76 -20.21 -9.14 -2.07
CA ALA A 76 -19.39 -8.25 -2.89
C ALA A 76 -18.74 -8.95 -4.09
N LEU A 77 -18.64 -10.29 -4.09
CA LEU A 77 -17.80 -11.03 -5.03
C LEU A 77 -18.17 -10.81 -6.50
N ASP A 78 -19.47 -10.81 -6.83
CA ASP A 78 -19.94 -10.61 -8.21
C ASP A 78 -19.59 -9.21 -8.73
N ALA A 79 -19.83 -8.18 -7.91
CA ALA A 79 -19.46 -6.81 -8.25
C ALA A 79 -17.94 -6.64 -8.39
N VAL A 80 -17.16 -7.26 -7.51
CA VAL A 80 -15.69 -7.24 -7.56
C VAL A 80 -15.19 -7.86 -8.86
N LEU A 81 -15.69 -9.04 -9.25
CA LEU A 81 -15.33 -9.69 -10.51
C LEU A 81 -15.70 -8.83 -11.72
N TYR A 82 -16.90 -8.21 -11.69
CA TYR A 82 -17.34 -7.29 -12.73
C TYR A 82 -16.39 -6.10 -12.91
N HIS A 83 -15.97 -5.45 -11.81
CA HIS A 83 -15.08 -4.29 -11.90
C HIS A 83 -13.63 -4.65 -12.24
N LEU A 84 -13.15 -5.82 -11.82
CA LEU A 84 -11.78 -6.26 -12.08
C LEU A 84 -11.58 -6.78 -13.50
N GLU A 85 -12.60 -7.40 -14.10
CA GLU A 85 -12.51 -8.05 -15.41
C GLU A 85 -11.41 -9.14 -15.48
N THR A 86 -11.09 -9.76 -14.33
CA THR A 86 -10.14 -10.89 -14.23
C THR A 86 -10.62 -11.94 -13.24
N ALA A 87 -10.16 -13.17 -13.43
CA ALA A 87 -10.40 -14.32 -12.55
C ALA A 87 -9.14 -14.77 -11.78
N ASP A 88 -8.07 -13.95 -11.79
CA ASP A 88 -6.86 -14.25 -11.01
C ASP A 88 -7.17 -14.32 -9.50
N ILE A 89 -6.82 -15.44 -8.88
CA ILE A 89 -7.23 -15.77 -7.50
C ILE A 89 -6.67 -14.77 -6.49
N THR A 90 -5.39 -14.43 -6.62
CA THR A 90 -4.71 -13.50 -5.71
C THR A 90 -5.33 -12.11 -5.81
N THR A 91 -5.54 -11.65 -7.03
CA THR A 91 -6.14 -10.36 -7.35
C THR A 91 -7.55 -10.27 -6.79
N VAL A 92 -8.42 -11.26 -7.06
CA VAL A 92 -9.81 -11.27 -6.59
C VAL A 92 -9.88 -11.27 -5.07
N ARG A 93 -9.12 -12.14 -4.38
CA ARG A 93 -9.10 -12.23 -2.91
C ARG A 93 -8.75 -10.90 -2.25
N ALA A 94 -7.66 -10.26 -2.69
CA ALA A 94 -7.22 -8.98 -2.13
C ALA A 94 -8.15 -7.82 -2.50
N SER A 95 -8.91 -7.92 -3.59
CA SER A 95 -9.76 -6.85 -4.09
C SER A 95 -11.04 -6.66 -3.30
N VAL A 96 -11.58 -7.71 -2.67
CA VAL A 96 -12.85 -7.61 -1.93
C VAL A 96 -12.75 -6.59 -0.81
N GLY A 97 -11.72 -6.68 0.03
CA GLY A 97 -11.49 -5.70 1.09
C GLY A 97 -11.28 -4.29 0.53
N MET A 98 -10.47 -4.15 -0.52
CA MET A 98 -10.21 -2.85 -1.13
C MET A 98 -11.45 -2.21 -1.76
N TYR A 99 -12.34 -3.02 -2.34
CA TYR A 99 -13.63 -2.60 -2.87
C TYR A 99 -14.56 -2.11 -1.76
N LEU A 100 -14.74 -2.91 -0.71
CA LEU A 100 -15.56 -2.55 0.45
C LEU A 100 -15.05 -1.28 1.15
N LEU A 101 -13.74 -1.14 1.29
CA LEU A 101 -13.11 0.04 1.86
C LEU A 101 -13.30 1.28 0.98
N SER A 102 -13.20 1.12 -0.34
CA SER A 102 -13.44 2.20 -1.31
C SER A 102 -14.89 2.69 -1.25
N ARG A 103 -15.85 1.78 -1.11
CA ARG A 103 -17.26 2.10 -0.86
C ARG A 103 -17.42 2.94 0.39
N TYR A 104 -16.85 2.48 1.51
CA TYR A 104 -16.90 3.19 2.78
C TYR A 104 -16.32 4.61 2.67
N ILE A 105 -15.14 4.77 2.07
CA ILE A 105 -14.49 6.07 1.90
C ILE A 105 -15.40 7.03 1.13
N LYS A 106 -16.04 6.56 0.05
CA LYS A 106 -16.95 7.36 -0.77
C LYS A 106 -18.21 7.76 -0.04
N GLU A 107 -18.81 6.85 0.73
CA GLU A 107 -20.10 7.06 1.39
C GLU A 107 -19.96 7.83 2.71
N SER A 108 -18.83 7.68 3.41
CA SER A 108 -18.68 8.11 4.81
C SER A 108 -17.68 9.24 5.02
N THR A 109 -16.87 9.60 4.00
CA THR A 109 -15.85 10.64 4.12
C THR A 109 -15.77 11.57 2.91
N ASP A 110 -14.98 12.64 3.03
CA ASP A 110 -14.66 13.60 1.97
C ASP A 110 -13.27 13.37 1.34
N SER A 111 -12.56 12.28 1.70
CA SER A 111 -11.28 11.92 1.12
C SER A 111 -11.41 11.53 -0.35
N THR A 112 -10.72 12.26 -1.22
CA THR A 112 -10.81 12.06 -2.67
C THR A 112 -9.53 11.51 -3.27
N VAL A 113 -8.37 11.94 -2.77
CA VAL A 113 -7.08 11.43 -3.21
C VAL A 113 -6.60 10.42 -2.19
N ILE A 114 -6.58 9.14 -2.55
CA ILE A 114 -6.14 8.07 -1.66
C ILE A 114 -4.73 7.63 -2.07
N LEU A 115 -3.81 7.60 -1.10
CA LEU A 115 -2.46 7.09 -1.26
C LEU A 115 -2.37 5.65 -0.75
N SER A 116 -1.56 4.83 -1.41
CA SER A 116 -1.35 3.42 -1.05
C SER A 116 0.12 3.01 -1.17
N GLY A 117 0.47 1.89 -0.53
CA GLY A 117 1.80 1.28 -0.56
C GLY A 117 2.03 0.28 -1.70
N GLU A 118 1.07 0.13 -2.62
CA GLU A 118 1.19 -0.79 -3.78
C GLU A 118 2.44 -0.50 -4.63
N GLY A 119 3.09 -1.56 -5.12
CA GLY A 119 4.33 -1.47 -5.91
C GLY A 119 5.62 -1.57 -5.09
N ALA A 120 5.54 -1.43 -3.76
CA ALA A 120 6.71 -1.46 -2.90
C ALA A 120 7.35 -2.86 -2.81
N ASP A 121 6.54 -3.93 -2.86
CA ASP A 121 7.05 -5.30 -2.84
C ASP A 121 7.78 -5.68 -4.12
N GLU A 122 7.24 -5.30 -5.27
CA GLU A 122 7.82 -5.52 -6.58
C GLU A 122 9.15 -4.78 -6.72
N LEU A 123 9.20 -3.55 -6.23
CA LEU A 123 10.39 -2.71 -6.27
C LEU A 123 11.48 -3.18 -5.29
N ALA A 124 11.11 -3.41 -4.04
CA ALA A 124 12.04 -3.65 -2.93
C ALA A 124 12.22 -5.13 -2.59
N GLN A 125 11.85 -6.04 -3.50
CA GLN A 125 12.01 -7.49 -3.35
C GLN A 125 11.38 -8.01 -2.04
N GLY A 126 10.13 -7.58 -1.83
CA GLY A 126 9.44 -7.70 -0.55
C GLY A 126 8.62 -8.96 -0.33
N TYR A 127 8.31 -9.69 -1.40
CA TYR A 127 7.64 -10.99 -1.28
C TYR A 127 8.53 -12.03 -0.60
N ILE A 128 7.94 -12.91 0.21
CA ILE A 128 8.67 -13.91 1.01
C ILE A 128 9.58 -14.78 0.15
N TYR A 129 9.16 -15.10 -1.08
CA TYR A 129 9.95 -15.95 -1.99
C TYR A 129 11.25 -15.29 -2.49
N PHE A 130 11.44 -13.98 -2.33
CA PHE A 130 12.73 -13.33 -2.62
C PHE A 130 13.83 -13.75 -1.64
N ARG A 131 13.48 -14.32 -0.48
CA ARG A 131 14.46 -14.88 0.46
C ARG A 131 15.20 -16.09 -0.13
N ASP A 132 14.56 -16.80 -1.05
CA ASP A 132 15.06 -18.01 -1.69
C ASP A 132 15.54 -17.75 -3.13
N ALA A 133 15.75 -16.48 -3.51
CA ALA A 133 16.25 -16.13 -4.82
C ALA A 133 17.65 -16.75 -5.05
N PRO A 134 17.91 -17.42 -6.19
CA PRO A 134 19.20 -18.09 -6.40
C PRO A 134 20.40 -17.14 -6.45
N SER A 135 20.18 -15.91 -6.92
CA SER A 135 21.19 -14.86 -6.97
C SER A 135 20.54 -13.46 -6.90
N PRO A 136 21.31 -12.40 -6.55
CA PRO A 136 20.84 -11.02 -6.63
C PRO A 136 20.32 -10.62 -8.02
N THR A 137 20.95 -11.15 -9.09
CA THR A 137 20.57 -10.91 -10.48
C THR A 137 19.24 -11.58 -10.85
N ASP A 138 19.00 -12.80 -10.36
CA ASP A 138 17.70 -13.47 -10.56
C ASP A 138 16.58 -12.71 -9.83
N ALA A 139 16.83 -12.28 -8.60
CA ALA A 139 15.90 -11.44 -7.85
C ALA A 139 15.66 -10.08 -8.51
N HIS A 140 16.69 -9.48 -9.11
CA HIS A 140 16.56 -8.24 -9.87
C HIS A 140 15.67 -8.44 -11.10
N THR A 141 15.95 -9.50 -11.88
CA THR A 141 15.19 -9.83 -13.08
C THR A 141 13.72 -10.11 -12.77
N GLU A 142 13.46 -10.83 -11.68
CA GLU A 142 12.11 -11.11 -11.20
C GLU A 142 11.41 -9.82 -10.74
N SER A 143 12.08 -8.96 -9.98
CA SER A 143 11.56 -7.63 -9.60
C SER A 143 11.15 -6.79 -10.83
N LEU A 144 11.98 -6.78 -11.89
CA LEU A 144 11.63 -6.11 -13.15
C LEU A 144 10.42 -6.74 -13.85
N ARG A 145 10.31 -8.07 -13.85
CA ARG A 145 9.16 -8.78 -14.41
C ARG A 145 7.88 -8.42 -13.66
N LEU A 146 7.89 -8.45 -12.33
CA LEU A 146 6.73 -8.06 -11.51
C LEU A 146 6.31 -6.60 -11.77
N LEU A 147 7.27 -5.67 -11.83
CA LEU A 147 7.00 -4.26 -12.14
C LEU A 147 6.43 -4.08 -13.55
N LYS A 148 6.86 -4.89 -14.51
CA LYS A 148 6.31 -4.89 -15.87
C LYS A 148 4.87 -5.41 -15.89
N ASP A 149 4.58 -6.46 -15.12
CA ASP A 149 3.28 -7.13 -15.10
C ASP A 149 2.31 -6.52 -14.08
N ILE A 150 2.72 -5.53 -13.29
CA ILE A 150 1.91 -4.93 -12.20
C ILE A 150 0.53 -4.46 -12.66
N TYR A 151 0.40 -4.04 -13.92
CA TYR A 151 -0.88 -3.58 -14.50
C TYR A 151 -1.90 -4.70 -14.71
N LEU A 152 -1.51 -5.97 -14.59
CA LEU A 152 -2.38 -7.14 -14.65
C LEU A 152 -2.89 -7.56 -13.26
N TYR A 153 -2.18 -7.18 -12.20
CA TYR A 153 -2.38 -7.68 -10.84
C TYR A 153 -2.67 -6.53 -9.86
N ASP A 154 -1.71 -6.17 -9.00
CA ASP A 154 -1.86 -5.18 -7.94
C ASP A 154 -2.25 -3.80 -8.46
N GLY A 155 -1.66 -3.38 -9.59
CA GLY A 155 -2.03 -2.13 -10.26
C GLY A 155 -3.46 -2.16 -10.79
N LEU A 156 -3.93 -3.29 -11.33
CA LEU A 156 -5.30 -3.47 -11.80
C LEU A 156 -6.28 -3.42 -10.63
N ARG A 157 -6.06 -4.23 -9.59
CA ARG A 157 -6.88 -4.24 -8.37
C ARG A 157 -6.99 -2.85 -7.79
N ALA A 158 -5.85 -2.19 -7.62
CA ALA A 158 -5.81 -0.92 -6.92
C ALA A 158 -6.53 0.20 -7.68
N ASP A 159 -6.43 0.20 -9.02
CA ASP A 159 -7.16 1.12 -9.88
C ASP A 159 -8.67 0.81 -9.95
N ARG A 160 -9.05 -0.44 -10.25
CA ARG A 160 -10.44 -0.82 -10.52
C ARG A 160 -11.31 -0.75 -9.27
N THR A 161 -10.82 -1.21 -8.13
CA THR A 161 -11.59 -1.20 -6.87
C THR A 161 -11.82 0.21 -6.32
N THR A 162 -10.87 1.13 -6.51
CA THR A 162 -11.03 2.53 -6.10
C THR A 162 -11.87 3.33 -7.09
N SER A 163 -11.79 3.01 -8.39
CA SER A 163 -12.58 3.65 -9.44
C SER A 163 -14.05 3.20 -9.47
N ALA A 164 -14.36 2.04 -8.89
CA ALA A 164 -15.72 1.49 -8.85
C ALA A 164 -16.78 2.42 -8.23
N PHE A 165 -16.36 3.37 -7.38
CA PHE A 165 -17.24 4.27 -6.63
C PHE A 165 -17.04 5.76 -6.98
N ARG A 166 -16.37 6.05 -8.10
CA ARG A 166 -16.09 7.43 -8.54
C ARG A 166 -17.04 7.82 -9.67
N ASP A 167 -18.01 8.68 -9.35
CA ASP A 167 -19.00 9.20 -10.32
C ASP A 167 -18.40 10.18 -11.35
N ASP A 168 -17.20 10.72 -11.10
CA ASP A 168 -16.64 11.87 -11.83
C ASP A 168 -15.38 11.57 -12.65
N GLY A 169 -14.87 10.32 -12.66
CA GLY A 169 -13.64 9.96 -13.38
C GLY A 169 -12.38 10.69 -12.90
N VAL A 170 -12.41 11.38 -11.74
CA VAL A 170 -11.29 12.17 -11.20
C VAL A 170 -11.00 11.72 -9.77
N GLY A 171 -10.18 10.68 -9.64
CA GLY A 171 -9.79 10.14 -8.35
C GLY A 171 -8.74 9.05 -8.49
N GLY A 172 -7.60 9.40 -9.11
CA GLY A 172 -6.49 8.46 -9.26
C GLY A 172 -5.93 8.09 -7.89
N LEU A 173 -5.94 6.80 -7.57
CA LEU A 173 -4.99 6.25 -6.62
C LEU A 173 -3.59 6.58 -7.15
N VAL A 174 -2.82 7.32 -6.36
CA VAL A 174 -1.38 7.39 -6.62
C VAL A 174 -0.80 6.11 -6.04
N VAL A 175 -0.89 5.05 -6.84
CA VAL A 175 0.04 3.92 -6.76
C VAL A 175 1.44 4.52 -6.91
N TRP A 176 2.47 3.86 -6.40
CA TRP A 176 3.87 4.19 -6.58
C TRP A 176 4.28 4.14 -8.08
N ARG A 177 3.66 4.99 -8.90
CA ARG A 177 3.59 4.94 -10.36
C ARG A 177 3.20 6.28 -10.98
N GLY A 178 3.16 7.37 -10.22
CA GLY A 178 3.12 8.70 -10.82
C GLY A 178 4.44 8.96 -11.53
N GLU A 179 4.43 9.21 -12.84
CA GLU A 179 5.64 9.44 -13.67
C GLU A 179 6.59 10.53 -13.15
N ASN A 180 6.11 11.38 -12.23
CA ASN A 180 6.89 12.41 -11.53
C ASN A 180 7.31 12.03 -10.10
N ILE A 181 6.62 11.09 -9.45
CA ILE A 181 7.04 10.48 -8.17
C ILE A 181 8.05 9.39 -8.43
N THR A 182 7.92 8.67 -9.54
CA THR A 182 8.97 7.79 -10.06
C THR A 182 10.22 8.63 -10.34
N LYS A 183 10.20 9.76 -11.05
CA LYS A 183 11.45 10.56 -11.23
C LYS A 183 12.18 11.05 -9.98
N ARG A 184 11.63 11.00 -8.75
CA ARG A 184 12.38 11.33 -7.51
C ARG A 184 12.58 10.14 -6.57
N ALA A 185 11.60 9.23 -6.45
CA ALA A 185 11.73 8.00 -5.68
C ALA A 185 12.48 6.90 -6.46
N GLN A 186 12.28 6.82 -7.77
CA GLN A 186 13.10 6.05 -8.73
C GLN A 186 14.49 6.68 -8.92
N VAL A 187 14.78 7.90 -8.44
CA VAL A 187 16.17 8.42 -8.43
C VAL A 187 16.96 7.95 -7.22
N HIS A 188 16.32 7.49 -6.13
CA HIS A 188 17.00 6.92 -4.97
C HIS A 188 16.91 5.38 -4.88
N LEU A 189 15.82 4.78 -5.39
CA LEU A 189 15.65 3.34 -5.55
C LEU A 189 15.55 2.96 -7.03
N ASP A 190 16.33 3.62 -7.90
CA ASP A 190 16.39 3.17 -9.29
C ASP A 190 16.93 1.75 -9.27
N VAL A 191 16.09 0.81 -9.69
CA VAL A 191 16.48 -0.58 -9.90
C VAL A 191 17.69 -0.61 -10.85
N LYS A 192 17.85 0.40 -11.70
CA LYS A 192 18.98 0.55 -12.65
C LYS A 192 20.24 1.20 -12.07
N VAL A 193 20.18 1.82 -10.89
CA VAL A 193 21.31 2.60 -10.31
C VAL A 193 21.88 1.94 -9.06
N LEU A 194 21.05 1.27 -8.26
CA LEU A 194 21.51 0.57 -7.07
C LEU A 194 22.15 -0.79 -7.42
N PRO A 195 23.26 -1.18 -6.77
CA PRO A 195 23.78 -2.54 -6.89
C PRO A 195 22.72 -3.56 -6.50
N GLU A 196 22.62 -4.66 -7.25
CA GLU A 196 21.52 -5.62 -7.14
C GLU A 196 21.42 -6.24 -5.74
N GLU A 197 22.58 -6.52 -5.14
CA GLU A 197 22.76 -7.02 -3.78
C GLU A 197 22.18 -6.11 -2.67
N THR A 198 22.04 -4.81 -2.92
CA THR A 198 21.57 -3.87 -1.87
C THR A 198 20.09 -4.05 -1.52
N ARG A 199 19.29 -4.60 -2.45
CA ARG A 199 17.86 -4.82 -2.25
C ARG A 199 17.54 -6.21 -1.70
N GLN A 200 18.52 -7.10 -1.66
CA GLN A 200 18.34 -8.45 -1.15
C GLN A 200 17.90 -8.44 0.33
N PRO A 201 17.02 -9.37 0.73
CA PRO A 201 16.74 -9.60 2.15
C PRO A 201 18.04 -9.82 2.94
N GLN A 202 18.13 -9.24 4.13
CA GLN A 202 19.28 -9.42 5.03
C GLN A 202 18.80 -10.03 6.34
N GLY A 203 19.48 -11.07 6.82
CA GLY A 203 19.10 -11.76 8.07
C GLY A 203 17.69 -12.36 8.05
N GLY A 204 17.17 -12.72 6.87
CA GLY A 204 15.80 -13.22 6.70
C GLY A 204 14.71 -12.14 6.71
N VAL A 205 15.09 -10.86 6.75
CA VAL A 205 14.17 -9.72 6.72
C VAL A 205 14.10 -9.14 5.31
N GLU A 206 12.93 -9.19 4.70
CA GLU A 206 12.64 -8.53 3.42
C GLU A 206 12.67 -6.99 3.53
N LYS A 207 12.95 -6.30 2.42
CA LYS A 207 13.00 -4.84 2.35
C LYS A 207 13.97 -4.21 3.36
N HIS A 208 15.05 -4.92 3.73
CA HIS A 208 15.96 -4.49 4.78
C HIS A 208 16.54 -3.09 4.53
N LEU A 209 16.91 -2.77 3.30
CA LEU A 209 17.39 -1.44 2.91
C LEU A 209 16.34 -0.35 3.20
N LEU A 210 15.08 -0.60 2.84
CA LEU A 210 13.98 0.34 3.08
C LEU A 210 13.75 0.53 4.58
N ARG A 211 13.70 -0.55 5.36
CA ARG A 211 13.55 -0.49 6.83
C ARG A 211 14.69 0.27 7.48
N SER A 212 15.93 -0.01 7.05
CA SER A 212 17.15 0.64 7.56
C SER A 212 17.15 2.14 7.31
N ALA A 213 16.66 2.59 6.16
CA ALA A 213 16.56 4.01 5.81
C ALA A 213 15.68 4.82 6.77
N PHE A 214 14.72 4.18 7.46
CA PHE A 214 13.82 4.81 8.42
C PHE A 214 14.08 4.42 9.89
N SER A 215 15.11 3.62 10.17
CA SER A 215 15.42 3.11 11.53
C SER A 215 15.65 4.20 12.58
N ASN A 216 16.23 5.34 12.18
CA ASN A 216 16.62 6.43 13.08
C ASN A 216 15.73 7.68 12.95
N THR A 217 14.58 7.58 12.28
CA THR A 217 13.71 8.75 12.02
C THR A 217 12.54 8.86 12.99
N ASN A 218 12.28 7.82 13.80
CA ASN A 218 11.08 7.69 14.65
C ASN A 218 9.75 7.83 13.86
N LEU A 219 9.80 7.61 12.54
CA LEU A 219 8.64 7.78 11.66
C LEU A 219 7.57 6.70 11.91
N LEU A 220 7.99 5.51 12.33
CA LEU A 220 7.14 4.38 12.70
C LEU A 220 7.57 3.79 14.04
N PRO A 221 6.66 3.13 14.79
CA PRO A 221 7.04 2.27 15.91
C PRO A 221 8.04 1.20 15.47
N HIS A 222 9.05 0.91 16.30
CA HIS A 222 10.12 -0.02 15.95
C HIS A 222 9.61 -1.41 15.57
N ASP A 223 8.60 -1.92 16.28
CA ASP A 223 8.02 -3.23 16.01
C ASP A 223 7.22 -3.28 14.70
N ILE A 224 6.64 -2.16 14.24
CA ILE A 224 6.04 -2.05 12.91
C ILE A 224 7.12 -2.00 11.84
N LEU A 225 8.16 -1.17 12.05
CA LEU A 225 9.26 -0.99 11.10
C LEU A 225 9.99 -2.30 10.81
N TRP A 226 10.05 -3.21 11.78
CA TRP A 226 10.69 -4.52 11.67
C TRP A 226 9.69 -5.70 11.68
N ARG A 227 8.38 -5.44 11.54
CA ARG A 227 7.37 -6.50 11.40
C ARG A 227 7.63 -7.29 10.12
N HIS A 228 7.76 -8.61 10.25
CA HIS A 228 7.87 -9.50 9.09
C HIS A 228 6.56 -9.55 8.30
N LYS A 229 6.68 -9.69 6.98
CA LYS A 229 5.53 -9.99 6.13
C LYS A 229 4.91 -11.34 6.52
N GLU A 230 3.61 -11.34 6.77
CA GLU A 230 2.80 -12.55 6.92
C GLU A 230 2.28 -12.95 5.53
N ALA A 231 2.26 -14.25 5.24
CA ALA A 231 1.68 -14.75 3.99
C ALA A 231 0.14 -14.74 4.12
N PHE A 232 -0.54 -14.08 3.18
CA PHE A 232 -2.00 -14.12 3.03
C PHE A 232 -2.46 -15.36 2.25
#